data_AF-A0A3S4JQV0-F1
#
_entry.id   AF-A0A3S4JQV0-F1
#
_cell.length_a   1.000
_cell.length_b   1.000
_cell.length_c   1.000
_cell.angle_alpha   90.00
_cell.angle_beta   90.00
_cell.angle_gamma   90.00
#
_symmetry.space_group_name_H-M   'P 1'
#
loop_
_entity.id
_entity.type
_entity.pdbx_description
1 polymer ?
#
loop_
_entity_poly.entity_id
_entity_poly.type
_entity_poly.pdbx_seq_one_letter_code
_entity_poly.pdbx_strand_id
1 'polypeptide(L)'
;MRRGAGDPRRRRRLDVETQMPAQRAEQLWSGIVNPAEQAWLRQQPLPFSLALTLTFSAKESLFKALYPQVRRYFDFLDAHIVALDPQAQTFTLALLQDLTPQCPAGRRFNGRFTLDGDNVTTFIFF
;
A
#
# COMPACT_ATOMS: atom_id res chain seq x y z
N MET A 1 -31.21 2.88 -10.91
CA MET A 1 -29.90 3.47 -11.26
C MET A 1 -29.72 4.79 -10.51
N ARG A 2 -28.83 4.85 -9.51
CA ARG A 2 -28.41 6.12 -8.90
C ARG A 2 -26.90 6.21 -9.03
N ARG A 3 -26.43 7.16 -9.85
CA ARG A 3 -25.02 7.50 -10.04
C ARG A 3 -24.54 8.16 -8.75
N GLY A 4 -23.61 7.51 -8.04
CA GLY A 4 -22.83 8.18 -7.00
C GLY A 4 -21.82 9.09 -7.69
N ALA A 5 -22.12 10.37 -7.79
CA ALA A 5 -21.16 11.38 -8.21
C ALA A 5 -20.00 11.38 -7.20
N GLY A 6 -18.85 10.85 -7.61
CA GLY A 6 -17.64 10.90 -6.82
C GLY A 6 -17.21 12.36 -6.64
N ASP A 7 -16.94 12.75 -5.41
CA ASP A 7 -16.41 14.06 -5.05
C ASP A 7 -15.16 14.41 -5.91
N PRO A 8 -15.19 15.51 -6.68
CA PRO A 8 -14.11 15.91 -7.58
C PRO A 8 -12.81 16.33 -6.86
N ARG A 9 -12.78 16.35 -5.52
CA ARG A 9 -11.59 16.72 -4.72
C ARG A 9 -10.87 15.55 -4.06
N ARG A 10 -11.34 14.31 -4.19
CA ARG A 10 -10.61 13.15 -3.65
C ARG A 10 -9.50 12.76 -4.63
N ARG A 11 -8.28 13.22 -4.36
CA ARG A 11 -7.08 12.75 -5.06
C ARG A 11 -6.94 11.26 -4.80
N ARG A 12 -7.30 10.45 -5.78
CA ARG A 12 -7.01 9.02 -5.78
C ARG A 12 -5.64 8.83 -6.41
N ARG A 13 -4.83 7.97 -5.81
CA ARG A 13 -3.64 7.43 -6.48
C ARG A 13 -3.83 5.96 -6.65
N LEU A 14 -3.49 5.54 -7.86
CA LEU A 14 -3.65 4.21 -8.36
C LEU A 14 -2.27 3.65 -8.62
N ASP A 15 -2.13 2.37 -8.35
CA ASP A 15 -1.01 1.57 -8.77
C ASP A 15 -1.48 0.17 -9.20
N VAL A 16 -0.80 -0.42 -10.17
CA VAL A 16 -1.13 -1.73 -10.74
C VAL A 16 0.14 -2.53 -10.84
N GLU A 17 0.16 -3.69 -10.18
CA GLU A 17 1.30 -4.59 -10.13
C GLU A 17 0.89 -6.00 -10.52
N THR A 18 1.77 -6.73 -11.20
CA THR A 18 1.58 -8.16 -11.43
C THR A 18 2.16 -8.93 -10.25
N GLN A 19 1.45 -9.96 -9.78
CA GLN A 19 1.83 -10.79 -8.65
C GLN A 19 3.26 -11.30 -8.82
N MET A 20 4.09 -10.99 -7.84
CA MET A 20 5.45 -11.49 -7.79
C MET A 20 5.45 -13.01 -7.68
N PRO A 21 6.29 -13.73 -8.44
CA PRO A 21 6.57 -15.13 -8.17
C PRO A 21 7.10 -15.31 -6.74
N ALA A 22 6.78 -16.45 -6.10
CA ALA A 22 7.17 -16.72 -4.72
C ALA A 22 8.68 -16.54 -4.47
N GLN A 23 9.52 -17.05 -5.37
CA GLN A 23 10.98 -16.90 -5.27
C GLN A 23 11.41 -15.42 -5.29
N ARG A 24 10.77 -14.60 -6.12
CA ARG A 24 11.06 -13.17 -6.22
C ARG A 24 10.64 -12.43 -4.95
N ALA A 25 9.49 -12.79 -4.38
CA ALA A 25 9.04 -12.23 -3.10
C ALA A 25 10.03 -12.52 -1.97
N GLU A 26 10.57 -13.75 -1.91
CA GLU A 26 11.59 -14.12 -0.92
C GLU A 26 12.92 -13.36 -1.09
N GLN A 27 13.25 -12.94 -2.31
CA GLN A 27 14.47 -12.18 -2.59
C GLN A 27 14.33 -10.68 -2.31
N LEU A 28 13.14 -10.12 -2.56
CA LEU A 28 12.93 -8.66 -2.58
C LEU A 28 12.28 -8.12 -1.31
N TRP A 29 11.74 -8.96 -0.43
CA TRP A 29 10.93 -8.48 0.69
C TRP A 29 11.64 -7.44 1.55
N SER A 30 12.95 -7.58 1.80
CA SER A 30 13.69 -6.69 2.70
C SER A 30 13.85 -5.26 2.18
N GLY A 31 13.65 -5.03 0.87
CA GLY A 31 13.60 -3.70 0.29
C GLY A 31 12.21 -3.06 0.29
N ILE A 32 11.17 -3.83 0.63
CA ILE A 32 9.76 -3.40 0.56
C ILE A 32 9.19 -3.27 1.97
N VAL A 33 9.48 -4.24 2.83
CA VAL A 33 8.92 -4.35 4.18
C VAL A 33 10.03 -4.65 5.19
N ASN A 34 9.83 -4.21 6.43
CA ASN A 34 10.75 -4.54 7.52
C ASN A 34 10.47 -5.96 8.06
N PRO A 35 11.36 -6.55 8.90
CA PRO A 35 11.19 -7.91 9.40
C PRO A 35 9.89 -8.15 10.19
N ALA A 36 9.42 -7.16 10.95
CA ALA A 36 8.17 -7.28 11.72
C ALA A 36 6.94 -7.28 10.79
N GLU A 37 6.93 -6.41 9.79
CA GLU A 37 5.90 -6.33 8.76
C GLU A 37 5.89 -7.61 7.91
N GLN A 38 7.07 -8.16 7.58
CA GLN A 38 7.19 -9.45 6.89
C GLN A 38 6.59 -10.60 7.69
N ALA A 39 6.91 -10.69 8.99
CA ALA A 39 6.39 -11.72 9.86
C ALA A 39 4.86 -11.62 9.98
N TRP A 40 4.33 -10.39 10.06
CA TRP A 40 2.90 -10.12 10.07
C TRP A 40 2.23 -10.50 8.74
N LEU A 41 2.85 -10.17 7.59
CA LEU A 41 2.34 -10.53 6.27
C LEU A 41 2.23 -12.04 6.07
N ARG A 42 3.17 -12.82 6.62
CA ARG A 42 3.11 -14.30 6.56
C ARG A 42 1.97 -14.92 7.38
N GLN A 43 1.40 -14.18 8.32
CA GLN A 43 0.26 -14.62 9.13
C GLN A 43 -1.09 -14.28 8.47
N GLN A 44 -1.09 -13.53 7.38
CA GLN A 44 -2.31 -13.16 6.67
C GLN A 44 -2.88 -14.36 5.90
N PRO A 45 -4.19 -14.39 5.62
CA PRO A 45 -4.81 -15.49 4.88
C PRO A 45 -4.50 -15.45 3.36
N LEU A 46 -3.54 -14.63 2.93
CA LEU A 46 -3.07 -14.54 1.55
C LEU A 46 -1.68 -15.21 1.44
N PRO A 47 -1.34 -15.82 0.29
CA PRO A 47 0.03 -16.22 0.04
C PRO A 47 1.00 -15.05 0.23
N PHE A 48 2.17 -15.31 0.84
CA PHE A 48 3.14 -14.25 1.14
C PHE A 48 3.51 -13.42 -0.09
N SER A 49 3.68 -14.06 -1.25
CA SER A 49 3.98 -13.38 -2.51
C SER A 49 2.91 -12.37 -2.92
N LEU A 50 1.63 -12.74 -2.77
CA LEU A 50 0.50 -11.86 -3.05
C LEU A 50 0.41 -10.73 -2.01
N ALA A 51 0.56 -11.06 -0.73
CA ALA A 51 0.52 -10.08 0.35
C ALA A 51 1.66 -9.04 0.21
N LEU A 52 2.86 -9.48 -0.18
CA LEU A 52 4.00 -8.60 -0.46
C LEU A 52 3.78 -7.75 -1.71
N THR A 53 3.26 -8.33 -2.80
CA THR A 53 2.92 -7.57 -4.03
C THR A 53 1.89 -6.47 -3.73
N LEU A 54 0.85 -6.80 -2.97
CA LEU A 54 -0.15 -5.83 -2.53
C LEU A 54 0.48 -4.72 -1.70
N THR A 55 1.35 -5.07 -0.75
CA THR A 55 2.03 -4.09 0.09
C THR A 55 2.94 -3.18 -0.74
N PHE A 56 3.68 -3.73 -1.69
CA PHE A 56 4.50 -2.98 -2.63
C PHE A 56 3.66 -1.96 -3.43
N SER A 57 2.62 -2.44 -4.11
CA SER A 57 1.71 -1.59 -4.90
C SER A 57 1.04 -0.51 -4.03
N ALA A 58 0.62 -0.85 -2.82
CA ALA A 58 0.03 0.08 -1.87
C ALA A 58 1.02 1.19 -1.48
N LYS A 59 2.29 0.85 -1.22
CA LYS A 59 3.32 1.83 -0.88
C LYS A 59 3.68 2.72 -2.09
N GLU A 60 3.66 2.20 -3.31
CA GLU A 60 3.80 3.02 -4.53
C GLU A 60 2.64 3.99 -4.72
N SER A 61 1.40 3.54 -4.49
CA SER A 61 0.22 4.40 -4.43
C SER A 61 0.39 5.53 -3.40
N LEU A 62 0.96 5.23 -2.23
CA LEU A 62 1.24 6.22 -1.18
C LEU A 62 2.32 7.22 -1.61
N PHE A 63 3.41 6.73 -2.21
CA PHE A 63 4.47 7.58 -2.75
C PHE A 63 3.90 8.59 -3.76
N LYS A 64 3.16 8.09 -4.76
CA LYS A 64 2.50 8.93 -5.79
C LYS A 64 1.50 9.92 -5.18
N ALA A 65 0.94 9.61 -4.01
CA ALA A 65 -0.02 10.44 -3.29
C ALA A 65 0.64 11.60 -2.57
N LEU A 66 1.73 11.31 -1.85
CA LEU A 66 2.38 12.27 -0.98
C LEU A 66 3.46 13.08 -1.70
N TYR A 67 4.11 12.54 -2.74
CA TYR A 67 5.23 13.21 -3.43
C TYR A 67 4.93 14.66 -3.86
N PRO A 68 3.74 15.03 -4.37
CA PRO A 68 3.44 16.43 -4.72
C PRO A 68 3.51 17.42 -3.54
N GLN A 69 3.29 16.92 -2.31
CA GLN A 69 3.32 17.71 -1.07
C GLN A 69 4.68 17.60 -0.36
N VAL A 70 5.25 16.40 -0.33
CA VAL A 70 6.52 16.10 0.37
C VAL A 70 7.72 16.64 -0.40
N ARG A 71 7.72 16.54 -1.73
CA ARG A 71 8.78 17.03 -2.65
C ARG A 71 10.20 16.59 -2.31
N ARG A 72 10.33 15.50 -1.56
CA ARG A 72 11.57 14.76 -1.31
C ARG A 72 11.29 13.28 -1.43
N TYR A 73 12.33 12.52 -1.76
CA TYR A 73 12.24 11.07 -1.77
C TYR A 73 12.03 10.55 -0.33
N PHE A 74 11.19 9.53 -0.21
CA PHE A 74 11.02 8.71 0.99
C PHE A 74 10.82 7.26 0.55
N ASP A 75 11.32 6.33 1.34
CA ASP A 75 11.48 4.93 0.95
C ASP A 75 10.24 4.10 1.33
N PHE A 76 10.14 2.88 0.79
CA PHE A 76 9.14 1.89 1.18
C PHE A 76 9.21 1.55 2.67
N LEU A 77 10.41 1.61 3.26
CA LEU A 77 10.63 1.36 4.68
C LEU A 77 10.19 2.53 5.58
N ASP A 78 9.82 3.68 5.02
CA ASP A 78 9.29 4.83 5.77
C ASP A 78 7.79 4.73 6.05
N ALA A 79 7.14 3.68 5.54
CA ALA A 79 5.75 3.36 5.80
C ALA A 79 5.59 1.85 6.03
N HIS A 80 4.53 1.45 6.73
CA HIS A 80 4.17 0.05 6.86
C HIS A 80 2.66 -0.16 6.75
N ILE A 81 2.26 -1.36 6.32
CA ILE A 81 0.88 -1.84 6.39
C ILE A 81 0.57 -2.23 7.83
N VAL A 82 -0.55 -1.70 8.33
CA VAL A 82 -1.00 -1.91 9.72
C VAL A 82 -2.35 -2.61 9.80
N ALA A 83 -3.07 -2.70 8.68
CA ALA A 83 -4.30 -3.45 8.56
C ALA A 83 -4.46 -3.94 7.12
N LEU A 84 -4.97 -5.16 6.99
CA LEU A 84 -5.34 -5.78 5.72
C LEU A 84 -6.61 -6.57 5.95
N ASP A 85 -7.64 -6.30 5.15
CA ASP A 85 -8.87 -7.07 5.12
C ASP A 85 -9.07 -7.58 3.69
N PRO A 86 -8.73 -8.85 3.42
CA PRO A 86 -8.89 -9.44 2.10
C PRO A 86 -10.34 -9.60 1.65
N GLN A 87 -11.29 -9.76 2.58
CA GLN A 87 -12.70 -9.91 2.25
C GLN A 87 -13.32 -8.57 1.84
N ALA A 88 -13.06 -7.51 2.62
CA ALA A 88 -13.50 -6.17 2.29
C ALA A 88 -12.65 -5.50 1.17
N GLN A 89 -11.53 -6.12 0.82
CA GLN A 89 -10.51 -5.61 -0.09
C GLN A 89 -10.01 -4.21 0.32
N THR A 90 -9.65 -4.08 1.60
CA THR A 90 -9.15 -2.82 2.18
C THR A 90 -7.79 -3.02 2.84
N PHE A 91 -7.02 -1.94 2.93
CA PHE A 91 -5.78 -1.89 3.69
C PHE A 91 -5.58 -0.53 4.34
N THR A 92 -4.70 -0.47 5.34
CA THR A 92 -4.23 0.78 5.94
C THR A 92 -2.72 0.79 6.00
N LEU A 93 -2.11 1.87 5.51
CA LEU A 93 -0.69 2.18 5.71
C LEU A 93 -0.53 3.21 6.84
N ALA A 94 0.59 3.19 7.55
CA ALA A 94 1.01 4.25 8.45
C ALA A 94 2.45 4.68 8.16
N LEU A 95 2.75 5.96 8.34
CA LEU A 95 4.13 6.46 8.27
C LEU A 95 4.91 6.07 9.53
N LEU A 96 6.18 5.71 9.36
CA LEU A 96 7.10 5.39 10.44
C LEU A 96 7.95 6.59 10.87
N GLN A 97 8.02 7.64 10.04
CA GLN A 97 8.77 8.85 10.32
C GLN A 97 8.04 10.12 9.87
N ASP A 98 8.48 11.26 10.39
CA ASP A 98 7.99 12.57 9.97
C ASP A 98 8.51 12.90 8.57
N LEU A 99 7.60 12.94 7.59
CA LEU A 99 7.93 13.37 6.22
C LEU A 99 7.83 14.88 6.08
N THR A 100 6.75 15.46 6.59
CA THR A 100 6.48 16.91 6.68
C THR A 100 5.56 17.18 7.88
N PRO A 101 5.34 18.44 8.30
CA PRO A 101 4.37 18.75 9.36
C PRO A 101 2.94 18.25 9.07
N GLN A 102 2.58 18.12 7.79
CA GLN A 102 1.28 17.56 7.38
C GLN A 102 1.32 16.03 7.28
N CYS A 103 2.50 15.42 7.18
CA CYS A 103 2.70 13.98 7.10
C CYS A 103 3.60 13.49 8.26
N PRO A 104 3.13 13.57 9.51
CA PRO A 104 3.89 13.10 10.66
C PRO A 104 3.91 11.57 10.72
N ALA A 105 4.86 11.03 11.49
CA ALA A 105 4.88 9.64 11.90
C ALA A 105 3.55 9.22 12.53
N GLY A 106 3.13 7.99 12.26
CA GLY A 106 1.85 7.44 12.71
C GLY A 106 0.64 7.91 11.89
N ARG A 107 0.76 8.89 10.98
CA ARG A 107 -0.34 9.27 10.09
C ARG A 107 -0.76 8.07 9.25
N ARG A 108 -2.06 7.80 9.22
CA ARG A 108 -2.66 6.64 8.54
C ARG A 108 -3.31 7.01 7.21
N PHE A 109 -3.21 6.09 6.26
CA PHE A 109 -3.76 6.21 4.92
C PHE A 109 -4.56 4.96 4.58
N ASN A 110 -5.84 5.14 4.29
CA ASN A 110 -6.72 4.04 3.94
C ASN A 110 -6.73 3.85 2.42
N GLY A 111 -6.77 2.59 2.03
CA GLY A 111 -6.84 2.20 0.64
C GLY A 111 -7.75 1.01 0.40
N ARG A 112 -8.00 0.77 -0.87
CA ARG A 112 -8.68 -0.41 -1.39
C ARG A 112 -7.81 -1.08 -2.42
N PHE A 113 -8.04 -2.37 -2.61
CA PHE A 113 -7.38 -3.10 -3.68
C PHE A 113 -8.39 -3.94 -4.46
N THR A 114 -8.01 -4.39 -5.64
CA THR A 114 -8.74 -5.41 -6.40
C THR A 114 -7.73 -6.41 -6.96
N LEU A 115 -8.16 -7.66 -7.06
CA LEU A 115 -7.40 -8.75 -7.64
C LEU A 115 -8.09 -9.17 -8.93
N ASP A 116 -7.36 -9.19 -10.05
CA ASP A 116 -7.85 -9.64 -11.35
C ASP A 116 -6.79 -10.50 -12.05
N GLY A 117 -7.01 -11.81 -12.06
CA GLY A 117 -5.96 -12.78 -12.39
C GLY A 117 -4.74 -12.59 -11.49
N ASP A 118 -3.58 -12.40 -12.11
CA ASP A 118 -2.33 -12.10 -11.39
C ASP A 118 -2.15 -10.60 -11.11
N ASN A 119 -3.08 -9.73 -11.51
CA ASN A 119 -2.93 -8.29 -11.30
C ASN A 119 -3.50 -7.85 -9.95
N VAL A 120 -2.71 -7.07 -9.23
CA VAL A 120 -3.04 -6.38 -7.98
C VAL A 120 -3.15 -4.90 -8.29
N THR A 121 -4.35 -4.36 -8.13
CA THR A 121 -4.58 -2.91 -8.30
C THR A 121 -4.83 -2.31 -6.93
N THR A 122 -4.12 -1.25 -6.56
CA THR A 122 -4.31 -0.54 -5.29
C THR A 122 -4.73 0.91 -5.49
N PHE A 123 -5.54 1.42 -4.58
CA PHE A 123 -6.00 2.81 -4.56
C PHE A 123 -5.93 3.38 -3.16
N ILE A 124 -5.30 4.55 -2.98
CA ILE A 124 -5.34 5.30 -1.72
C ILE A 124 -6.22 6.55 -1.86
N PHE A 125 -6.98 6.85 -0.80
CA PHE A 125 -7.83 8.03 -0.68
C PHE A 125 -7.58 8.72 0.67
N PHE A 126 -7.34 10.02 0.62
CA PHE A 126 -6.99 10.87 1.76
C PHE A 126 -7.47 12.31 1.54
#